data_AF-A0A2V7HL47-F1
#
_entry.id   AF-A0A2V7HL47-F1
#
_cell.length_a   1.000
_cell.length_b   1.000
_cell.length_c   1.000
_cell.angle_alpha   90.00
_cell.angle_beta   90.00
_cell.angle_gamma   90.00
#
_symmetry.space_group_name_H-M   'P 1'
#
loop_
_entity.id
_entity.type
_entity.pdbx_description
1 polymer ?
#
loop_
_entity_poly.entity_id
_entity_poly.type
_entity_poly.pdbx_seq_one_letter_code
_entity_poly.pdbx_strand_id
1 'polypeptide(L)'
;MARWTPGSDINVTAGPRSLADPDAVRASSPLAPDVGLSARGSSLWRDGVRRLRRNRLAMAGGAVIVLLVLIAIFADVLAPLPYTKTNFGRLNEAPSHAYPLGTDQLGRDLLSRMIYGARVSMLVGLGAQLIIVAIGVPIGALSGYVGGRTDLALTRFIDVMYAFPRLLFVILVMSMLGAGLTNIFIAIGLTGWVGIARQTRAQVLS
;
A
#
# COMPACT_ATOMS: atom_id res chain seq x y z
N MET A 1 11.53 -13.35 -73.60
CA MET A 1 11.23 -11.97 -73.15
C MET A 1 11.35 -11.99 -71.63
N ALA A 2 12.29 -11.34 -70.95
CA ALA A 2 12.71 -9.94 -71.02
C ALA A 2 14.23 -9.77 -70.82
N ARG A 3 14.73 -8.62 -71.29
CA ARG A 3 16.15 -8.25 -71.44
C ARG A 3 16.77 -7.79 -70.11
N TRP A 4 18.02 -8.18 -69.89
CA TRP A 4 18.94 -7.62 -68.89
C TRP A 4 19.67 -6.41 -69.50
N THR A 5 19.68 -5.27 -68.82
CA THR A 5 20.47 -4.09 -69.17
C THR A 5 21.48 -3.81 -68.07
N PRO A 6 22.80 -3.76 -68.37
CA PRO A 6 23.81 -3.29 -67.43
C PRO A 6 24.04 -1.79 -67.59
N GLY A 7 24.13 -1.07 -66.48
CA GLY A 7 24.61 0.31 -66.51
C GLY A 7 24.31 1.10 -65.24
N SER A 8 25.32 1.30 -64.40
CA SER A 8 25.66 2.63 -63.87
C SER A 8 26.96 2.53 -63.09
N ASP A 9 27.93 3.31 -63.53
CA ASP A 9 29.33 3.28 -63.15
C ASP A 9 29.56 3.74 -61.70
N ILE A 10 30.35 2.99 -60.95
CA ILE A 10 30.92 3.43 -59.68
C ILE A 10 32.05 4.42 -59.96
N ASN A 11 31.71 5.71 -59.99
CA ASN A 11 32.68 6.78 -60.17
C ASN A 11 33.49 6.96 -58.88
N VAL A 12 34.66 6.31 -58.80
CA VAL A 12 35.62 6.43 -57.69
C VAL A 12 36.40 7.73 -57.86
N THR A 13 35.77 8.85 -57.48
CA THR A 13 36.45 10.14 -57.31
C THR A 13 35.93 10.84 -56.06
N ALA A 14 36.42 10.40 -54.90
CA ALA A 14 36.31 11.17 -53.66
C ALA A 14 37.71 11.26 -53.05
N GLY A 15 38.36 12.40 -53.26
CA GLY A 15 39.60 12.75 -52.56
C GLY A 15 39.40 12.85 -51.05
N PRO A 16 40.49 12.90 -50.26
CA PRO A 16 40.41 12.94 -48.81
C PRO A 16 39.66 14.19 -48.34
N ARG A 17 38.56 13.99 -47.60
CA ARG A 17 37.82 15.08 -46.95
C ARG A 17 38.75 15.76 -45.92
N SER A 18 39.08 17.02 -46.18
CA SER A 18 39.80 17.89 -45.23
C SER A 18 39.00 18.02 -43.93
N LEU A 19 39.54 17.50 -42.82
CA LEU A 19 38.95 17.59 -41.48
C LEU A 19 39.37 18.88 -40.74
N ALA A 20 39.39 20.00 -41.45
CA ALA A 20 39.78 21.29 -40.88
C ALA A 20 38.85 22.39 -41.39
N ASP A 21 37.63 22.41 -40.86
CA ASP A 21 36.80 23.62 -40.87
C ASP A 21 36.82 24.23 -39.45
N PRO A 22 37.71 25.20 -39.18
CA PRO A 22 37.81 25.86 -37.88
C PRO A 22 36.60 26.76 -37.55
N ASP A 23 35.68 26.98 -38.50
CA ASP A 23 34.52 27.85 -38.30
C ASP A 23 33.24 27.07 -37.93
N ALA A 24 33.22 25.75 -38.09
CA ALA A 24 32.10 24.89 -37.65
C ALA A 24 31.89 24.90 -36.12
N VAL A 25 32.89 25.32 -35.33
CA VAL A 25 32.83 25.40 -33.86
C VAL A 25 32.23 26.73 -33.38
N ARG A 26 32.15 27.76 -34.24
CA ARG A 26 31.78 29.14 -33.84
C ARG A 26 30.29 29.46 -33.91
N ALA A 27 29.45 28.53 -34.39
CA ALA A 27 28.01 28.78 -34.59
C ALA A 27 27.08 28.21 -33.51
N SER A 28 27.61 27.61 -32.42
CA SER A 28 26.79 27.26 -31.24
C SER A 28 26.80 28.41 -30.23
N SER A 29 25.90 29.37 -30.45
CA SER A 29 25.62 30.45 -29.50
C SER A 29 25.41 29.91 -28.08
N PRO A 30 26.13 30.41 -27.05
CA PRO A 30 25.81 30.11 -25.67
C PRO A 30 24.68 31.02 -25.17
N LEU A 31 23.77 30.42 -24.39
CA LEU A 31 22.81 31.05 -23.46
C LEU A 31 21.51 31.62 -24.05
N ALA A 32 20.46 30.80 -24.00
CA ALA A 32 19.33 31.15 -23.14
C ALA A 32 19.25 30.08 -22.04
N PRO A 33 19.54 30.39 -20.78
CA PRO A 33 19.06 29.54 -19.72
C PRO A 33 17.56 29.84 -19.64
N ASP A 34 16.73 28.88 -20.03
CA ASP A 34 15.29 28.93 -19.81
C ASP A 34 15.01 28.78 -18.30
N VAL A 35 15.49 29.76 -17.52
CA VAL A 35 15.19 29.95 -16.10
C VAL A 35 13.79 30.54 -16.03
N GLY A 36 12.82 29.70 -16.37
CA GLY A 36 11.40 30.04 -16.38
C GLY A 36 10.50 28.89 -16.00
N LEU A 37 11.03 27.70 -15.75
CA LEU A 37 10.27 26.64 -15.09
C LEU A 37 10.30 26.90 -13.60
N SER A 38 9.50 27.88 -13.18
CA SER A 38 8.90 27.87 -11.86
C SER A 38 8.19 26.52 -11.70
N ALA A 39 8.93 25.51 -11.23
CA ALA A 39 8.39 24.33 -10.61
C ALA A 39 7.66 24.84 -9.36
N ARG A 40 6.48 25.42 -9.59
CA ARG A 40 5.51 25.75 -8.54
C ARG A 40 5.40 24.47 -7.76
N GLY A 41 5.85 24.51 -6.50
CA GLY A 41 5.73 23.39 -5.57
C GLY A 41 4.27 23.00 -5.48
N SER A 42 3.84 22.08 -6.34
CA SER A 42 2.55 21.47 -6.20
C SER A 42 2.63 20.71 -4.90
N SER A 43 1.73 21.03 -3.99
CA SER A 43 1.62 20.30 -2.73
C SER A 43 1.46 18.82 -3.10
N LEU A 44 2.38 17.97 -2.63
CA LEU A 44 2.33 16.51 -2.86
C LEU A 44 0.95 15.93 -2.53
N TRP A 45 0.27 16.53 -1.55
CA TRP A 45 -1.11 16.24 -1.18
C TRP A 45 -2.12 16.57 -2.28
N ARG A 46 -2.04 17.76 -2.89
CA ARG A 46 -2.91 18.16 -4.01
C ARG A 46 -2.72 17.26 -5.22
N ASP A 47 -1.48 16.90 -5.52
CA ASP A 47 -1.19 15.99 -6.63
C ASP A 47 -1.67 14.56 -6.36
N GLY A 48 -1.51 14.08 -5.12
CA GLY A 48 -2.04 12.79 -4.67
C GLY A 48 -3.57 12.72 -4.80
N VAL A 49 -4.28 13.71 -4.28
CA VAL A 49 -5.76 13.78 -4.35
C VAL A 49 -6.23 13.88 -5.80
N ARG A 50 -5.55 14.67 -6.64
CA ARG A 50 -5.89 14.78 -8.06
C ARG A 50 -5.70 13.47 -8.80
N ARG A 51 -4.61 12.74 -8.54
CA ARG A 51 -4.35 11.42 -9.12
C ARG A 51 -5.37 10.38 -8.64
N LEU A 52 -5.72 10.41 -7.35
CA LEU A 52 -6.71 9.51 -6.77
C LEU A 52 -8.09 9.70 -7.42
N ARG A 53 -8.56 10.96 -7.53
CA ARG A 53 -9.86 11.28 -8.16
C ARG A 53 -9.93 10.93 -9.63
N ARG A 54 -8.80 10.93 -10.34
CA ARG A 54 -8.73 10.58 -11.76
C ARG A 54 -8.82 9.06 -11.98
N ASN A 55 -8.48 8.25 -10.98
CA ASN A 55 -8.53 6.79 -11.07
C ASN A 55 -9.89 6.26 -10.61
N ARG A 56 -10.74 5.85 -11.58
CA ARG A 56 -12.08 5.30 -11.31
C ARG A 56 -12.06 4.07 -10.39
N LEU A 57 -11.05 3.20 -10.53
CA LEU A 57 -10.91 2.01 -9.67
C LEU A 57 -10.56 2.42 -8.23
N ALA A 58 -9.65 3.39 -8.07
CA ALA A 58 -9.28 3.87 -6.74
C ALA A 58 -10.44 4.61 -6.06
N MET A 59 -11.24 5.36 -6.81
CA MET A 59 -12.45 6.00 -6.30
C MET A 59 -13.53 4.99 -5.90
N ALA A 60 -13.74 3.94 -6.69
CA ALA A 60 -14.67 2.86 -6.34
C ALA A 60 -14.24 2.15 -5.05
N GLY A 61 -12.96 1.78 -4.94
CA GLY A 61 -12.41 1.19 -3.70
C GLY A 61 -12.53 2.13 -2.49
N GLY A 62 -12.24 3.41 -2.68
CA GLY A 62 -12.43 4.43 -1.65
C GLY A 62 -13.88 4.54 -1.18
N ALA A 63 -14.84 4.51 -2.10
CA ALA A 63 -16.26 4.52 -1.76
C ALA A 63 -16.67 3.29 -0.93
N VAL A 64 -16.15 2.10 -1.28
CA VAL A 64 -16.39 0.87 -0.50
C VAL A 64 -15.81 0.98 0.92
N ILE A 65 -14.59 1.48 1.07
CA ILE A 65 -13.98 1.69 2.40
C ILE A 65 -14.82 2.66 3.23
N VAL A 66 -15.23 3.80 2.64
CA VAL A 66 -16.09 4.77 3.32
C VAL A 66 -17.41 4.13 3.75
N LEU A 67 -18.05 3.36 2.88
CA LEU A 67 -19.28 2.64 3.21
C LEU A 67 -19.07 1.68 4.39
N LEU A 68 -18.00 0.88 4.37
CA LEU A 68 -17.69 -0.05 5.45
C LEU A 68 -17.39 0.68 6.78
N VAL A 69 -16.72 1.84 6.72
CA VAL A 69 -16.48 2.69 7.90
C VAL A 69 -17.80 3.21 8.46
N LEU A 70 -18.72 3.66 7.60
CA LEU A 70 -20.05 4.10 8.03
C LEU A 70 -20.83 2.95 8.67
N ILE A 71 -20.84 1.75 8.07
CA ILE A 71 -21.47 0.56 8.65
C ILE A 71 -20.86 0.23 10.02
N ALA A 72 -19.54 0.30 10.15
CA ALA A 72 -18.83 0.06 11.40
C ALA A 72 -19.15 1.09 12.51
N ILE A 73 -19.23 2.37 12.16
CA ILE A 73 -19.56 3.45 13.11
C ILE A 73 -21.01 3.32 13.56
N PHE A 74 -21.93 3.19 12.62
CA PHE A 74 -23.37 3.11 12.87
C PHE A 74 -23.84 1.69 13.19
N ALA A 75 -22.94 0.77 13.56
CA ALA A 75 -23.27 -0.62 13.86
C ALA A 75 -24.36 -0.75 14.93
N ASP A 76 -24.31 0.09 15.98
CA ASP A 76 -25.29 0.07 17.08
C ASP A 76 -26.70 0.52 16.65
N VAL A 77 -26.81 1.23 15.52
CA VAL A 77 -28.09 1.72 14.96
C VAL A 77 -28.56 0.83 13.81
N LEU A 78 -27.65 0.29 13.01
CA LEU A 78 -27.98 -0.56 11.86
C LEU A 78 -28.30 -2.01 12.26
N ALA A 79 -27.74 -2.51 13.36
CA ALA A 79 -27.98 -3.88 13.79
C ALA A 79 -29.43 -4.05 14.29
N PRO A 80 -30.23 -4.94 13.66
CA PRO A 80 -31.62 -5.16 14.09
C PRO A 80 -31.73 -5.76 15.49
N LEU A 81 -30.74 -6.56 15.90
CA LEU A 81 -30.72 -7.32 17.14
C LEU A 81 -29.36 -7.20 17.84
N PRO A 82 -29.32 -7.29 19.18
CA PRO A 82 -28.05 -7.32 19.89
C PRO A 82 -27.25 -8.57 19.48
N TYR A 83 -26.01 -8.38 19.01
CA TYR A 83 -25.14 -9.46 18.53
C TYR A 83 -24.83 -10.55 19.59
N THR A 84 -25.07 -10.22 20.87
CA THR A 84 -24.87 -11.10 22.03
C THR A 84 -26.09 -11.94 22.40
N LYS A 85 -27.28 -11.65 21.86
CA LYS A 85 -28.49 -12.39 22.21
C LYS A 85 -28.58 -13.70 21.41
N THR A 86 -28.58 -14.79 22.16
CA THR A 86 -28.66 -16.17 21.66
C THR A 86 -30.09 -16.66 21.79
N ASN A 87 -30.73 -17.07 20.68
CA ASN A 87 -32.08 -17.64 20.72
C ASN A 87 -32.03 -19.14 20.41
N PHE A 88 -31.94 -19.95 21.48
CA PHE A 88 -31.85 -21.42 21.36
C PHE A 88 -33.09 -22.07 20.71
N GLY A 89 -34.23 -21.38 20.63
CA GLY A 89 -35.43 -21.87 19.94
C GLY A 89 -35.38 -21.73 18.41
N ARG A 90 -34.35 -21.04 17.87
CA ARG A 90 -34.26 -20.65 16.46
C ARG A 90 -32.86 -20.90 15.92
N LEU A 91 -32.45 -22.15 15.95
CA LEU A 91 -31.13 -22.60 15.47
C LEU A 91 -31.16 -22.83 13.96
N ASN A 92 -30.15 -22.32 13.24
CA ASN A 92 -30.02 -22.49 11.78
C ASN A 92 -31.30 -22.14 11.01
N GLU A 93 -31.99 -21.07 11.42
CA GLU A 93 -33.20 -20.61 10.76
C GLU A 93 -32.85 -19.97 9.41
N ALA A 94 -33.62 -20.30 8.38
CA ALA A 94 -33.51 -19.68 7.06
C ALA A 94 -33.85 -18.17 7.13
N PRO A 95 -33.46 -17.38 6.10
CA PRO A 95 -33.79 -15.95 6.05
C PRO A 95 -35.29 -15.68 6.27
N SER A 96 -35.59 -14.80 7.22
CA SER A 96 -36.94 -14.39 7.57
C SER A 96 -37.01 -12.89 7.82
N HIS A 97 -38.22 -12.31 7.88
CA HIS A 97 -38.36 -10.87 8.18
C HIS A 97 -37.76 -10.48 9.54
N ALA A 98 -37.72 -11.42 10.50
CA ALA A 98 -37.09 -11.20 11.80
C ALA A 98 -35.57 -11.43 11.78
N TYR A 99 -35.08 -12.33 10.93
CA TYR A 99 -33.66 -12.61 10.71
C TYR A 99 -33.35 -12.52 9.22
N PRO A 100 -33.03 -11.32 8.69
CA PRO A 100 -32.89 -11.12 7.24
C PRO A 100 -31.85 -12.01 6.57
N LEU A 101 -30.83 -12.44 7.32
CA LEU A 101 -29.80 -13.38 6.87
C LEU A 101 -29.84 -14.73 7.61
N GLY A 102 -30.91 -15.00 8.36
CA GLY A 102 -31.06 -16.19 9.18
C GLY A 102 -30.24 -16.16 10.47
N THR A 103 -30.21 -17.30 11.16
CA THR A 103 -29.47 -17.48 12.42
C THR A 103 -28.34 -18.48 12.31
N ASP A 104 -27.32 -18.34 13.17
CA ASP A 104 -26.22 -19.30 13.24
C ASP A 104 -26.56 -20.57 14.04
N GLN A 105 -25.58 -21.47 14.19
CA GLN A 105 -25.69 -22.71 14.96
C GLN A 105 -25.98 -22.51 16.45
N LEU A 106 -25.89 -21.28 16.95
CA LEU A 106 -26.25 -20.91 18.31
C LEU A 106 -27.54 -20.06 18.34
N GLY A 107 -28.22 -19.88 17.20
CA GLY A 107 -29.44 -19.09 17.13
C GLY A 107 -29.22 -17.58 17.27
N ARG A 108 -28.04 -17.09 16.90
CA ARG A 108 -27.69 -15.65 16.88
C ARG A 108 -27.93 -15.08 15.50
N ASP A 109 -28.36 -13.82 15.42
CA ASP A 109 -28.64 -13.13 14.15
C ASP A 109 -27.36 -12.93 13.32
N LEU A 110 -27.34 -13.47 12.10
CA LEU A 110 -26.17 -13.42 11.23
C LEU A 110 -25.91 -12.00 10.71
N LEU A 111 -26.96 -11.23 10.40
CA LEU A 111 -26.82 -9.86 9.89
C LEU A 111 -26.17 -8.94 10.91
N SER A 112 -26.69 -8.93 12.15
CA SER A 112 -26.08 -8.15 13.23
C SER A 112 -24.64 -8.56 13.50
N ARG A 113 -24.32 -9.87 13.45
CA ARG A 113 -22.94 -10.35 13.61
C ARG A 113 -22.02 -9.86 12.49
N MET A 114 -22.49 -9.79 11.24
CA MET A 114 -21.69 -9.25 10.14
C MET A 114 -21.44 -7.75 10.29
N ILE A 115 -22.44 -6.98 10.72
CA ILE A 115 -22.31 -5.53 10.97
C ILE A 115 -21.31 -5.26 12.10
N TYR A 116 -21.45 -5.94 13.25
CA TYR A 116 -20.47 -5.81 14.34
C TYR A 116 -19.10 -6.38 13.97
N GLY A 117 -19.06 -7.42 13.14
CA GLY A 117 -17.83 -7.94 12.55
C GLY A 117 -17.09 -6.88 11.73
N ALA A 118 -17.81 -6.12 10.90
CA ALA A 118 -17.23 -5.00 10.16
C ALA A 118 -16.60 -3.94 11.08
N ARG A 119 -17.24 -3.62 12.21
CA ARG A 119 -16.66 -2.72 13.23
C ARG A 119 -15.36 -3.27 13.80
N VAL A 120 -15.33 -4.55 14.19
CA VAL A 120 -14.11 -5.19 14.71
C VAL A 120 -13.01 -5.23 13.65
N SER A 121 -13.32 -5.61 12.41
CA SER A 121 -12.35 -5.64 11.31
C SER A 121 -11.78 -4.25 11.01
N MET A 122 -12.60 -3.19 11.05
CA MET A 122 -12.13 -1.82 10.87
C MET A 122 -11.22 -1.37 12.00
N LEU A 123 -11.60 -1.65 13.26
CA LEU A 123 -10.76 -1.34 14.42
C LEU A 123 -9.42 -2.05 14.35
N VAL A 124 -9.41 -3.36 14.06
CA VAL A 124 -8.17 -4.15 13.95
C VAL A 124 -7.35 -3.67 12.76
N GLY A 125 -7.95 -3.51 11.59
CA GLY A 125 -7.25 -3.12 10.37
C GLY A 125 -6.61 -1.73 10.46
N LEU A 126 -7.37 -0.72 10.89
CA LEU A 126 -6.84 0.65 11.00
C LEU A 126 -5.99 0.83 12.27
N GLY A 127 -6.46 0.35 13.41
CA GLY A 127 -5.77 0.52 14.69
C GLY A 127 -4.41 -0.18 14.71
N ALA A 128 -4.34 -1.43 14.24
CA ALA A 128 -3.06 -2.13 14.18
C ALA A 128 -2.10 -1.48 13.16
N GLN A 129 -2.62 -1.03 12.00
CA GLN A 129 -1.80 -0.35 11.01
C GLN A 129 -1.22 0.97 11.54
N LEU A 130 -1.99 1.73 12.32
CA LEU A 130 -1.50 2.96 12.97
C LEU A 130 -0.34 2.66 13.92
N ILE A 131 -0.46 1.63 14.75
CA ILE A 131 0.61 1.20 15.67
C ILE A 131 1.86 0.78 14.89
N ILE A 132 1.67 -0.05 13.85
CA ILE A 132 2.75 -0.52 12.98
C ILE A 132 3.49 0.66 12.34
N VAL A 133 2.76 1.65 11.82
CA VAL A 133 3.36 2.83 11.18
C VAL A 133 4.04 3.72 12.21
N ALA A 134 3.41 3.95 13.36
CA ALA A 134 3.96 4.78 14.44
C ALA A 134 5.29 4.24 14.98
N ILE A 135 5.49 2.91 14.97
CA ILE A 135 6.75 2.28 15.39
C ILE A 135 7.72 2.14 14.21
N GLY A 136 7.23 1.62 13.08
CA GLY A 136 8.05 1.27 11.94
C GLY A 136 8.66 2.48 11.23
N VAL A 137 7.89 3.55 11.04
CA VAL A 137 8.38 4.74 10.32
C VAL A 137 9.53 5.41 11.07
N PRO A 138 9.45 5.73 12.37
CA PRO A 138 10.58 6.34 13.08
C PRO A 138 11.83 5.47 13.10
N ILE A 139 11.69 4.16 13.35
CA ILE A 139 12.84 3.24 13.39
C ILE A 139 13.49 3.09 12.01
N GLY A 140 12.67 2.94 10.97
CA GLY A 140 13.13 2.86 9.58
C GLY A 140 13.80 4.15 9.11
N ALA A 141 13.21 5.29 9.44
CA ALA A 141 13.78 6.60 9.10
C ALA A 141 15.11 6.84 9.83
N LEU A 142 15.19 6.51 11.13
CA LEU A 142 16.41 6.66 11.91
C LEU A 142 17.56 5.78 11.39
N SER A 143 17.27 4.53 11.06
CA SER A 143 18.28 3.60 10.51
C SER A 143 18.76 4.02 9.12
N GLY A 144 17.85 4.48 8.25
CA GLY A 144 18.22 5.02 6.93
C GLY A 144 19.01 6.32 7.01
N TYR A 145 18.68 7.21 7.97
CA TYR A 145 19.34 8.50 8.12
C TYR A 145 20.75 8.40 8.72
N VAL A 146 20.91 7.64 9.80
CA VAL A 146 22.21 7.52 10.49
C VAL A 146 23.17 6.60 9.74
N GLY A 147 22.64 5.53 9.12
CA GLY A 147 23.44 4.53 8.43
C GLY A 147 24.44 3.78 9.33
N GLY A 148 25.26 2.92 8.72
CA GLY A 148 26.36 2.25 9.41
C GLY A 148 25.93 1.15 10.40
N ARG A 149 26.35 1.27 11.67
CA ARG A 149 26.18 0.21 12.68
C ARG A 149 24.74 0.03 13.17
N THR A 150 24.00 1.13 13.32
CA THR A 150 22.58 1.12 13.73
C THR A 150 21.73 0.45 12.65
N ASP A 151 22.04 0.74 11.40
CA ASP A 151 21.42 0.14 10.24
C ASP A 151 21.69 -1.38 10.13
N LEU A 152 22.95 -1.78 10.31
CA LEU A 152 23.33 -3.20 10.34
C LEU A 152 22.60 -3.94 11.48
N ALA A 153 22.58 -3.36 12.69
CA ALA A 153 21.91 -3.96 13.83
C ALA A 153 20.41 -4.14 13.59
N LEU A 154 19.74 -3.11 13.07
CA LEU A 154 18.31 -3.19 12.74
C LEU A 154 18.06 -4.26 11.67
N THR A 155 18.83 -4.24 10.59
CA THR A 155 18.65 -5.19 9.49
C THR A 155 18.85 -6.63 9.98
N ARG A 156 19.84 -6.89 10.83
CA ARG A 156 20.05 -8.21 11.45
C ARG A 156 18.89 -8.64 12.34
N PHE A 157 18.35 -7.72 13.14
CA PHE A 157 17.17 -8.00 13.94
C PHE A 157 15.96 -8.35 13.06
N ILE A 158 15.75 -7.61 11.98
CA ILE A 158 14.70 -7.84 10.99
C ILE A 158 14.86 -9.22 10.33
N ASP A 159 16.08 -9.61 9.97
CA ASP A 159 16.36 -10.93 9.38
C ASP A 159 16.00 -12.06 10.34
N VAL A 160 16.35 -11.92 11.64
CA VAL A 160 15.96 -12.88 12.69
C VAL A 160 14.44 -12.96 12.82
N MET A 161 13.74 -11.83 12.81
CA MET A 161 12.27 -11.81 12.86
C MET A 161 11.64 -12.48 11.64
N TYR A 162 12.24 -12.38 10.45
CA TYR A 162 11.75 -13.05 9.25
C TYR A 162 12.09 -14.53 9.16
N ALA A 163 13.08 -15.01 9.92
CA ALA A 163 13.35 -16.44 10.02
C ALA A 163 12.17 -17.21 10.65
N PHE A 164 11.39 -16.55 11.51
CA PHE A 164 10.19 -17.14 12.10
C PHE A 164 8.97 -16.98 11.20
N PRO A 165 8.18 -18.04 10.98
CA PRO A 165 6.90 -17.92 10.30
C PRO A 165 5.97 -16.97 11.07
N ARG A 166 5.62 -15.84 10.45
CA ARG A 166 4.85 -14.75 11.10
C ARG A 166 3.57 -15.25 11.77
N LEU A 167 2.82 -16.14 11.11
CA LEU A 167 1.58 -16.68 11.65
C LEU A 167 1.81 -17.47 12.94
N LEU A 168 2.88 -18.28 12.99
CA LEU A 168 3.22 -19.04 14.19
C LEU A 168 3.59 -18.11 15.35
N PHE A 169 4.37 -17.07 15.07
CA PHE A 169 4.74 -16.08 16.08
C PHE A 169 3.50 -15.36 16.65
N VAL A 170 2.58 -14.94 15.77
CA VAL A 170 1.33 -14.29 16.20
C VAL A 170 0.48 -15.25 17.03
N ILE A 171 0.34 -16.52 16.63
CA ILE A 171 -0.42 -17.53 17.39
C ILE A 171 0.22 -17.79 18.75
N LEU A 172 1.56 -17.88 18.84
CA LEU A 172 2.27 -18.04 20.10
C LEU A 172 1.98 -16.89 21.07
N VAL A 173 2.08 -15.65 20.57
CA VAL A 173 1.77 -14.45 21.38
C VAL A 173 0.31 -14.45 21.82
N MET A 174 -0.63 -14.83 20.94
CA MET A 174 -2.05 -14.96 21.29
C MET A 174 -2.30 -16.04 22.34
N SER A 175 -1.60 -17.16 22.24
CA SER A 175 -1.71 -18.26 23.20
C SER A 175 -1.22 -17.85 24.59
N MET A 176 -0.24 -16.95 24.67
CA MET A 176 0.29 -16.45 25.95
C MET A 176 -0.56 -15.33 26.55
N LEU A 177 -1.00 -14.37 25.72
CA LEU A 177 -1.75 -13.20 26.17
C LEU A 177 -3.25 -13.50 26.37
N GLY A 178 -3.78 -14.51 25.70
CA GLY A 178 -5.20 -14.85 25.68
C GLY A 178 -6.02 -14.03 24.67
N ALA A 179 -7.32 -14.32 24.60
CA ALA A 179 -8.23 -13.67 23.66
C ALA A 179 -8.59 -12.24 24.11
N GLY A 180 -8.51 -11.28 23.19
CA GLY A 180 -8.95 -9.90 23.43
C GLY A 180 -8.48 -8.93 22.34
N LEU A 181 -9.21 -7.83 22.14
CA LEU A 181 -8.87 -6.81 21.14
C LEU A 181 -7.50 -6.17 21.41
N THR A 182 -7.19 -5.88 22.67
CA THR A 182 -5.89 -5.31 23.06
C THR A 182 -4.73 -6.25 22.71
N ASN A 183 -4.90 -7.55 22.98
CA ASN A 183 -3.89 -8.55 22.69
C ASN A 183 -3.68 -8.72 21.18
N ILE A 184 -4.75 -8.58 20.40
CA ILE A 184 -4.70 -8.50 18.93
C ILE A 184 -3.82 -7.34 18.47
N PHE A 185 -4.03 -6.14 19.02
CA PHE A 185 -3.20 -4.99 18.70
C PHE A 185 -1.73 -5.20 19.08
N ILE A 186 -1.45 -5.79 20.24
CA ILE A 186 -0.09 -6.08 20.69
C ILE A 186 0.60 -7.07 19.75
N ALA A 187 -0.03 -8.20 19.44
CA ALA A 187 0.60 -9.24 18.61
C ALA A 187 0.86 -8.76 17.17
N ILE A 188 -0.10 -8.05 16.57
CA ILE A 188 0.05 -7.50 15.22
C ILE A 188 1.07 -6.36 15.24
N GLY A 189 1.00 -5.47 16.24
CA GLY A 189 1.93 -4.36 16.40
C GLY A 189 3.37 -4.82 16.52
N LEU A 190 3.65 -5.83 17.35
CA LEU A 190 4.99 -6.36 17.61
C LEU A 190 5.63 -7.05 16.40
N THR A 191 4.82 -7.61 15.50
CA THR A 191 5.32 -8.36 14.34
C THR A 191 5.27 -7.56 13.04
N GLY A 192 4.33 -6.62 12.91
CA GLY A 192 4.08 -5.89 11.67
C GLY A 192 5.05 -4.75 11.41
N TRP A 193 5.54 -4.08 12.47
CA TRP A 193 6.39 -2.88 12.35
C TRP A 193 7.68 -3.12 11.56
N VAL A 194 8.23 -4.34 11.63
CA VAL A 194 9.46 -4.76 10.95
C VAL A 194 9.39 -4.51 9.44
N GLY A 195 8.26 -4.82 8.81
CA GLY A 195 8.08 -4.61 7.37
C GLY A 195 8.05 -3.14 6.97
N ILE A 196 7.34 -2.32 7.74
CA ILE A 196 7.26 -0.87 7.51
C ILE A 196 8.59 -0.19 7.80
N ALA A 197 9.34 -0.62 8.82
CA ALA A 197 10.68 -0.11 9.11
C ALA A 197 11.62 -0.32 7.93
N ARG A 198 11.66 -1.54 7.37
CA ARG A 198 12.48 -1.84 6.20
C ARG A 198 12.08 -1.03 4.97
N GLN A 199 10.77 -0.89 4.72
CA GLN A 199 10.28 -0.10 3.59
C GLN A 199 10.66 1.37 3.74
N THR A 200 10.46 1.94 4.92
CA THR A 200 10.78 3.35 5.21
C THR A 200 12.28 3.59 5.07
N ARG A 201 13.12 2.70 5.61
CA ARG A 201 14.57 2.74 5.43
C ARG A 201 14.96 2.79 3.96
N ALA A 202 14.38 1.91 3.13
CA ALA A 202 14.67 1.88 1.69
C ALA A 202 14.29 3.18 0.98
N GLN A 203 13.22 3.87 1.42
CA GLN A 203 12.84 5.18 0.89
C GLN A 203 13.81 6.30 1.33
N VAL A 204 14.38 6.21 2.54
CA VAL A 204 15.33 7.23 3.04
C VAL A 204 16.71 7.11 2.39
N LEU A 205 17.10 5.91 1.96
CA LEU A 205 18.36 5.67 1.25
C LEU A 205 18.29 5.95 -0.27
N SER A 206 17.08 6.17 -0.81
CA SER A 206 16.85 6.42 -2.24
C SER A 206 16.97 7.90 -2.58
#